data_AF-A0A127SI35-F1
#
_entry.id   AF-A0A127SI35-F1
#
_cell.length_a   1.000
_cell.length_b   1.000
_cell.length_c   1.000
_cell.angle_alpha   90.00
_cell.angle_beta   90.00
_cell.angle_gamma   90.00
#
_symmetry.space_group_name_H-M   'P 1'
#
loop_
_entity.id
_entity.type
_entity.pdbx_description
1 polymer ?
#
loop_
_entity_poly.entity_id
_entity_poly.type
_entity_poly.pdbx_seq_one_letter_code
_entity_poly.pdbx_strand_id
1 'polypeptide(L)'
;MAPMTFTGSFLRGCMVCSCALSLGVMPVVAASPAADSAAVQKLAHSLKARVGMAAVMLDTGEAVAVGDETAYPMQSVFKFVLALSVLKRVDQGALNLEQIIHIRPEQLVKDTWSPLRER
;
A
#
# COMPACT_ATOMS: atom_id res chain seq x y z
N MET A 1 -39.59 -6.46 -18.40
CA MET A 1 -40.40 -6.11 -19.59
C MET A 1 -41.36 -5.01 -19.17
N ALA A 2 -41.40 -3.90 -19.92
CA ALA A 2 -41.95 -2.55 -19.61
C ALA A 2 -43.44 -2.51 -19.15
N PRO A 3 -44.03 -1.35 -18.70
CA PRO A 3 -43.56 0.03 -18.92
C PRO A 3 -43.72 1.07 -17.80
N MET A 4 -43.22 2.25 -18.17
CA MET A 4 -43.16 3.58 -17.56
C MET A 4 -44.46 4.10 -16.91
N THR A 5 -44.31 4.92 -15.87
CA THR A 5 -44.96 6.25 -15.82
C THR A 5 -44.01 7.27 -15.20
N PHE A 6 -43.69 8.30 -15.99
CA PHE A 6 -42.98 9.50 -15.60
C PHE A 6 -44.04 10.52 -15.17
N THR A 7 -44.06 10.91 -13.90
CA THR A 7 -44.76 12.11 -13.42
C THR A 7 -43.77 12.94 -12.64
N GLY A 8 -43.38 14.07 -13.22
CA GLY A 8 -42.51 15.03 -12.57
C GLY A 8 -43.26 15.87 -11.54
N SER A 9 -42.54 16.30 -10.52
CA SER A 9 -42.79 17.59 -9.86
C SER A 9 -41.45 18.15 -9.39
N PHE A 10 -41.00 19.18 -10.09
CA PHE A 10 -39.85 20.00 -9.75
C PHE A 10 -40.32 21.06 -8.74
N LEU A 11 -40.19 20.78 -7.44
CA LEU A 11 -40.18 21.80 -6.39
C LEU A 11 -38.97 21.50 -5.49
N ARG A 12 -37.79 22.02 -5.82
CA ARG A 12 -37.29 23.33 -5.36
C ARG A 12 -37.23 23.44 -3.83
N GLY A 13 -36.12 22.96 -3.28
CA GLY A 13 -35.44 23.59 -2.16
C GLY A 13 -35.94 23.26 -0.76
N CYS A 14 -35.34 22.24 -0.15
CA CYS A 14 -34.95 22.31 1.26
C CYS A 14 -33.80 21.34 1.53
N MET A 15 -32.62 21.93 1.63
CA MET A 15 -31.39 21.47 2.27
C MET A 15 -31.58 20.32 3.28
N VAL A 16 -31.26 19.09 2.87
CA VAL A 16 -31.00 17.98 3.80
C VAL A 16 -29.54 18.09 4.22
N CYS A 17 -29.33 18.72 5.38
CA CYS A 17 -28.05 18.70 6.08
C CYS A 17 -27.90 17.32 6.74
N SER A 18 -27.58 16.30 5.95
CA SER A 18 -27.17 14.99 6.47
C SER A 18 -25.69 15.08 6.86
N CYS A 19 -25.41 15.53 8.07
CA CYS A 19 -24.14 15.29 8.74
C CYS A 19 -24.03 13.79 9.07
N ALA A 20 -23.71 12.97 8.06
CA ALA A 20 -23.09 11.68 8.30
C ALA A 20 -21.60 11.94 8.53
N LEU A 21 -21.26 12.34 9.76
CA LEU A 21 -19.88 12.46 10.21
C LEU A 21 -19.35 11.04 10.46
N SER A 22 -19.01 10.32 9.39
CA SER A 22 -18.14 9.15 9.51
C SER A 22 -16.78 9.65 9.96
N LEU A 23 -16.47 9.44 11.24
CA LEU A 23 -15.13 9.53 11.82
C LEU A 23 -14.24 8.45 11.17
N GLY A 24 -13.89 8.67 9.90
CA GLY A 24 -12.68 8.11 9.32
C GLY A 24 -11.53 8.93 9.87
N VAL A 25 -10.76 8.34 10.79
CA VAL A 25 -9.46 8.88 11.15
C VAL A 25 -8.61 8.82 9.88
N MET A 26 -8.57 9.92 9.14
CA MET A 26 -7.50 10.13 8.16
C MET A 26 -6.22 10.27 8.98
N PRO A 27 -5.18 9.47 8.74
CA PRO A 27 -3.89 9.79 9.30
C PRO A 27 -3.49 11.13 8.69
N VAL A 28 -3.45 12.17 9.53
CA VAL A 28 -2.88 13.45 9.11
C VAL A 28 -1.40 13.18 8.92
N VAL A 29 -1.02 12.93 7.68
CA VAL A 29 0.38 12.93 7.28
C VAL A 29 0.73 14.41 7.16
N ALA A 30 1.68 14.87 7.99
CA ALA A 30 2.22 16.21 7.85
C ALA A 30 2.79 16.34 6.44
N ALA A 31 2.21 17.21 5.63
CA ALA A 31 2.67 17.44 4.27
C ALA A 31 4.08 18.04 4.32
N SER A 32 5.02 17.40 3.63
CA SER A 32 6.38 17.93 3.42
C SER A 32 6.34 19.30 2.73
N PRO A 33 7.39 20.14 2.88
CA PRO A 33 7.49 21.42 2.18
C PRO A 33 7.17 21.30 0.68
N ALA A 34 6.42 22.28 0.15
CA ALA A 34 5.94 22.26 -1.24
C ALA A 34 7.07 22.12 -2.29
N ALA A 35 8.29 22.59 -1.97
CA ALA A 35 9.46 22.47 -2.83
C ALA A 35 9.90 21.01 -3.03
N ASP A 36 9.88 20.19 -1.98
CA ASP A 36 10.30 18.79 -2.04
C ASP A 36 9.29 17.96 -2.83
N SER A 37 7.99 18.24 -2.65
CA SER A 37 6.92 17.63 -3.45
C SER A 37 7.09 17.89 -4.95
N ALA A 38 7.39 19.14 -5.33
CA ALA A 38 7.61 19.49 -6.74
C ALA A 38 8.85 18.81 -7.34
N ALA A 39 9.94 18.69 -6.57
CA ALA A 39 11.16 18.02 -7.00
C ALA A 39 10.92 16.51 -7.23
N VAL A 40 10.23 15.84 -6.30
CA VAL A 40 9.88 14.42 -6.39
C VAL A 40 8.96 14.15 -7.60
N GLN A 41 7.96 15.00 -7.84
CA GLN A 41 7.10 14.90 -9.02
C GLN A 41 7.87 15.09 -10.33
N LYS A 42 8.76 16.10 -10.39
CA LYS A 42 9.59 16.35 -11.56
C LYS A 42 10.48 15.15 -11.88
N LEU A 43 11.06 14.52 -10.86
CA LEU A 43 11.89 13.32 -11.03
C LEU A 43 11.05 12.16 -11.58
N ALA A 44 9.88 11.87 -10.98
CA ALA A 44 9.00 10.80 -11.44
C ALA A 44 8.62 10.95 -12.92
N HIS A 45 8.21 12.16 -13.32
CA HIS A 45 7.78 12.44 -14.69
C HIS A 45 8.93 12.49 -15.71
N SER A 46 10.18 12.60 -15.27
CA SER A 46 11.35 12.59 -16.17
C SER A 46 11.69 11.18 -16.70
N LEU A 47 11.16 10.14 -16.05
CA LEU A 47 11.46 8.74 -16.36
C LEU A 47 10.46 8.18 -17.38
N LYS A 48 10.95 7.38 -18.34
CA LYS A 48 10.11 6.66 -19.31
C LYS A 48 9.49 5.39 -18.71
N ALA A 49 8.84 5.53 -17.56
CA ALA A 49 8.21 4.44 -16.81
C ALA A 49 7.08 4.97 -15.92
N ARG A 50 6.23 4.07 -15.43
CA ARG A 50 5.27 4.37 -14.36
C ARG A 50 5.99 4.29 -13.02
N VAL A 51 6.13 5.41 -12.33
CA VAL A 51 6.96 5.52 -11.13
C VAL A 51 6.11 6.00 -9.96
N GLY A 52 6.10 5.22 -8.89
CA GLY A 52 5.62 5.63 -7.57
C GLY A 52 6.80 5.82 -6.64
N MET A 53 6.85 6.93 -5.91
CA MET A 53 7.83 7.19 -4.87
C MET A 53 7.12 7.70 -3.62
N ALA A 54 7.57 7.25 -2.46
CA ALA A 54 7.12 7.75 -1.18
C ALA A 54 8.31 7.78 -0.22
N ALA A 55 8.40 8.85 0.57
CA ALA A 55 9.37 8.99 1.63
C ALA A 55 8.70 9.62 2.85
N VAL A 56 9.10 9.16 4.04
CA VAL A 56 8.61 9.63 5.32
C VAL A 56 9.80 9.88 6.23
N MET A 57 9.88 11.06 6.82
CA MET A 57 10.80 11.38 7.90
C MET A 57 10.30 10.71 9.17
N LEU A 58 11.05 9.76 9.70
CA LEU A 58 10.59 8.96 10.85
C LEU A 58 10.48 9.80 12.14
N ASP A 59 11.32 10.83 12.31
CA ASP A 59 11.33 11.67 13.51
C ASP A 59 10.16 12.66 13.56
N THR A 60 9.77 13.22 12.40
CA THR A 60 8.77 14.30 12.30
C THR A 60 7.43 13.84 11.72
N GLY A 61 7.40 12.70 11.02
CA GLY A 61 6.23 12.22 10.27
C GLY A 61 5.96 12.99 8.98
N GLU A 62 6.81 13.95 8.61
CA GLU A 62 6.71 14.63 7.31
C GLU A 62 6.87 13.64 6.18
N ALA A 63 6.00 13.71 5.17
CA ALA A 63 6.07 12.82 4.04
C ALA A 63 5.89 13.52 2.69
N VAL A 64 6.47 12.90 1.67
CA VAL A 64 6.28 13.23 0.27
C VAL A 64 5.95 11.94 -0.49
N ALA A 65 4.98 12.02 -1.40
CA ALA A 65 4.64 10.92 -2.28
C ALA A 65 4.27 11.43 -3.67
N VAL A 66 4.59 10.63 -4.69
CA VAL A 66 4.13 10.76 -6.06
C VAL A 66 3.76 9.37 -6.57
N GLY A 67 2.66 9.25 -7.28
CA GLY A 67 2.17 7.99 -7.81
C GLY A 67 0.74 8.13 -8.30
N ASP A 68 0.19 7.03 -8.79
CA ASP A 68 -1.21 6.90 -9.17
C ASP A 68 -1.95 6.00 -8.17
N GLU A 69 -3.28 5.87 -8.31
CA GLU A 69 -4.09 5.01 -7.46
C GLU A 69 -3.98 3.51 -7.78
N THR A 70 -3.10 3.12 -8.72
CA THR A 70 -2.99 1.74 -9.17
C THR A 70 -1.93 0.96 -8.41
N ALA A 71 -2.12 -0.36 -8.30
CA ALA A 71 -1.18 -1.23 -7.61
C ALA A 71 0.18 -1.32 -8.34
N TYR A 72 1.28 -1.26 -7.59
CA TYR A 72 2.63 -1.49 -8.10
C TYR A 72 3.07 -2.94 -7.82
N PRO A 73 3.77 -3.61 -8.76
CA PRO A 73 4.26 -4.95 -8.52
C PRO A 73 5.37 -4.92 -7.46
N MET A 74 5.13 -5.55 -6.31
CA MET A 74 6.09 -5.54 -5.20
C MET A 74 7.39 -6.29 -5.52
N GLN A 75 7.34 -7.31 -6.39
CA GLN A 75 8.46 -8.24 -6.58
C GLN A 75 8.98 -8.70 -5.21
N SER A 76 10.30 -8.85 -5.02
CA SER A 76 10.87 -9.29 -3.75
C SER A 76 10.66 -8.34 -2.55
N VAL A 77 10.07 -7.15 -2.72
CA VAL A 77 9.71 -6.25 -1.59
C VAL A 77 8.68 -6.92 -0.66
N PHE A 78 7.78 -7.76 -1.19
CA PHE A 78 6.76 -8.45 -0.38
C PHE A 78 7.36 -9.32 0.74
N LYS A 79 8.63 -9.75 0.60
CA LYS A 79 9.33 -10.55 1.61
C LYS A 79 9.46 -9.82 2.94
N PHE A 80 9.47 -8.48 2.93
CA PHE A 80 9.43 -7.69 4.16
C PHE A 80 8.16 -7.99 4.96
N VAL A 81 6.98 -7.89 4.33
CA VAL A 81 5.69 -8.16 4.99
C VAL A 81 5.52 -9.65 5.32
N LEU A 82 6.06 -10.54 4.48
CA LEU A 82 6.13 -11.97 4.79
C LEU A 82 6.96 -12.24 6.05
N ALA A 83 8.13 -11.61 6.19
CA ALA A 83 8.98 -11.74 7.36
C ALA A 83 8.30 -11.21 8.62
N LEU A 84 7.63 -10.06 8.54
CA LEU A 84 6.81 -9.54 9.66
C LEU A 84 5.72 -10.53 10.08
N SER A 85 5.09 -11.21 9.12
CA SER A 85 4.08 -12.23 9.41
C SER A 85 4.67 -13.47 10.11
N VAL A 86 5.88 -13.88 9.74
CA VAL A 86 6.62 -14.96 10.42
C VAL A 86 7.00 -14.54 11.84
N LEU A 87 7.56 -13.33 12.01
CA LEU A 87 7.95 -12.80 13.33
C LEU A 87 6.75 -12.64 14.26
N LYS A 88 5.59 -12.20 13.75
CA LYS A 88 4.35 -12.16 14.53
C LYS A 88 3.97 -13.54 15.08
N ARG A 89 4.18 -14.61 14.31
CA ARG A 89 3.93 -15.99 14.78
C ARG A 89 4.96 -16.43 15.82
N VAL A 90 6.19 -15.91 15.77
CA VAL A 90 7.18 -16.11 16.84
C VAL A 90 6.72 -15.41 18.12
N ASP A 91 6.30 -14.15 18.04
CA ASP A 91 5.80 -13.39 19.21
C ASP A 91 4.59 -14.07 19.87
N GLN A 92 3.76 -14.73 19.06
CA GLN A 92 2.60 -15.51 19.51
C GLN A 92 2.95 -16.89 20.08
N GLY A 93 4.23 -17.27 20.10
CA GLY A 93 4.70 -18.59 20.54
C GLY A 93 4.37 -19.74 19.58
N ALA A 94 3.85 -19.45 18.38
CA ALA A 94 3.48 -20.46 17.38
C ALA A 94 4.66 -20.94 16.54
N LEU A 95 5.78 -20.20 16.54
CA LEU A 95 7.04 -20.53 15.90
C LEU A 95 8.20 -20.15 16.83
N ASN A 96 9.39 -20.70 16.57
CA ASN A 96 10.62 -20.34 17.28
C ASN A 96 11.69 -19.95 16.24
N LEU A 97 12.49 -18.90 16.49
CA LEU A 97 13.55 -18.48 15.57
C LEU A 97 14.67 -19.52 15.43
N GLU A 98 14.97 -20.25 16.50
CA GLU A 98 15.99 -21.30 16.54
C GLU A 98 15.44 -22.66 16.06
N GLN A 99 14.19 -22.71 15.58
CA GLN A 99 13.62 -23.95 15.08
C GLN A 99 14.41 -24.42 13.85
N ILE A 100 14.84 -25.68 13.87
CA ILE A 100 15.52 -26.27 12.72
C ILE A 100 14.45 -26.66 11.69
N ILE A 101 14.53 -26.06 10.51
CA ILE A 101 13.69 -26.40 9.37
C ILE A 101 14.50 -27.30 8.44
N HIS A 102 14.12 -28.57 8.35
CA HIS A 102 14.72 -29.48 7.37
C HIS A 102 14.18 -29.18 5.97
N ILE A 103 15.04 -28.71 5.08
CA ILE A 103 14.72 -28.40 3.68
C ILE A 103 15.29 -29.50 2.80
N ARG A 104 14.43 -30.22 2.09
CA ARG A 104 14.86 -31.24 1.12
C ARG A 104 15.28 -30.61 -0.21
N PRO A 105 16.20 -31.23 -0.97
CA PRO A 105 16.64 -30.71 -2.27
C PRO A 105 15.49 -30.44 -3.25
N GLU A 106 14.42 -31.23 -3.22
CA GLU A 106 13.27 -31.08 -4.13
C GLU A 106 12.40 -29.86 -3.79
N GLN A 107 12.51 -29.32 -2.58
CA GLN A 107 11.82 -28.10 -2.16
C GLN A 107 12.55 -26.84 -2.65
N LEU A 108 13.80 -26.96 -3.09
CA LEU A 108 14.58 -25.88 -3.66
C LEU A 108 14.31 -25.80 -5.16
N VAL A 109 13.34 -24.95 -5.52
CA VAL A 109 12.93 -24.71 -6.92
C VAL A 109 14.14 -24.43 -7.82
N LYS A 110 14.18 -25.07 -8.99
CA LYS A 110 15.22 -24.90 -10.01
C LYS A 110 14.97 -23.62 -10.83
N ASP A 111 15.99 -23.16 -11.57
CA ASP A 111 15.88 -22.03 -12.50
C ASP A 111 15.37 -20.72 -11.87
N THR A 112 15.72 -20.52 -10.60
CA THR A 112 15.41 -19.29 -9.86
C THR A 112 16.55 -18.89 -8.93
N TRP A 113 16.55 -17.62 -8.50
CA TRP A 113 17.48 -17.09 -7.52
C TRP A 113 17.22 -17.69 -6.14
N SER A 114 18.11 -18.57 -5.68
CA SER A 114 18.06 -19.17 -4.35
C SER A 114 19.47 -19.51 -3.84
N PRO A 115 20.13 -18.59 -3.11
CA PRO A 115 21.43 -18.86 -2.50
C PRO A 115 21.42 -20.03 -1.49
N LEU A 116 20.24 -20.40 -0.96
CA LEU A 116 20.09 -21.57 -0.08
C LEU A 116 20.42 -22.90 -0.78
N ARG A 117 20.39 -22.93 -2.13
CA ARG A 117 20.72 -24.11 -2.93
C ARG A 117 22.23 -24.29 -3.16
N GLU A 118 23.02 -23.25 -2.94
CA GLU A 118 24.48 -23.27 -3.13
C GLU A 118 25.25 -23.72 -1.88
N ARG A 119 24.52 -24.08 -0.81
CA ARG A 119 25.08 -24.47 0.49
C ARG A 119 24.99 -25.96 0.76
#